data_AF-A0A0W0RX67-F1
#
_entry.id   AF-A0A0W0RX67-F1
#
_cell.length_a   1.000
_cell.length_b   1.000
_cell.length_c   1.000
_cell.angle_alpha   90.00
_cell.angle_beta   90.00
_cell.angle_gamma   90.00
#
_symmetry.space_group_name_H-M   'P 1'
#
loop_
_entity.id
_entity.type
_entity.pdbx_description
1 polymer ?
#
loop_
_entity_poly.entity_id
_entity_poly.type
_entity_poly.pdbx_seq_one_letter_code
_entity_poly.pdbx_strand_id
1 'polypeptide(L)'
;MLYNINFLRLYAIIFLVIYERHYFFSLCYKKGAGITTEFVPFYFNSECFYWAFFTICATYLILFFVTELGRYLSALILRKKHLGFVVNITIVIVTSYLLYLLKLFTLVT
;
A
#
# COMPACT_ATOMS: atom_id res chain seq x y z
N MET A 1 -7.17 -17.12 15.72
CA MET A 1 -6.70 -15.73 15.89
C MET A 1 -6.32 -15.09 14.54
N LEU A 2 -7.14 -15.24 13.49
CA LEU A 2 -6.91 -14.67 12.15
C LEU A 2 -7.56 -13.29 11.92
N TYR A 3 -8.27 -12.77 12.93
CA TYR A 3 -9.10 -11.56 12.84
C TYR A 3 -8.45 -10.32 13.47
N ASN A 4 -7.13 -10.35 13.70
CA ASN A 4 -6.42 -9.17 14.21
C ASN A 4 -6.19 -8.19 13.06
N ILE A 5 -6.31 -6.89 13.34
CA ILE A 5 -6.16 -5.84 12.33
C ILE A 5 -4.82 -5.90 11.59
N ASN A 6 -3.78 -6.40 12.27
CA ASN A 6 -2.47 -6.61 11.66
C ASN A 6 -2.51 -7.63 10.50
N PHE A 7 -3.33 -8.68 10.60
CA PHE A 7 -3.55 -9.60 9.49
C PHE A 7 -4.26 -8.91 8.33
N LEU A 8 -5.29 -8.09 8.60
CA LEU A 8 -5.98 -7.34 7.54
C LEU A 8 -5.03 -6.37 6.82
N ARG A 9 -4.14 -5.68 7.55
CA ARG A 9 -3.11 -4.83 6.97
C ARG A 9 -2.15 -5.61 6.08
N LEU A 10 -1.75 -6.81 6.52
CA LEU A 10 -0.87 -7.68 5.76
C LEU A 10 -1.55 -8.22 4.49
N TYR A 11 -2.83 -8.59 4.55
CA TYR A 11 -3.61 -8.96 3.36
C TYR A 11 -3.77 -7.78 2.39
N ALA A 12 -4.03 -6.58 2.90
CA ALA A 12 -4.16 -5.37 2.10
C ALA A 12 -2.88 -5.04 1.33
N ILE A 13 -1.70 -5.11 1.98
CA ILE A 13 -0.43 -4.84 1.29
C ILE A 13 -0.12 -5.93 0.25
N ILE A 14 -0.40 -7.22 0.54
CA ILE A 14 -0.23 -8.30 -0.44
C ILE A 14 -1.13 -8.06 -1.65
N PHE A 15 -2.39 -7.69 -1.42
CA PHE A 15 -3.34 -7.39 -2.49
C PHE A 15 -2.88 -6.21 -3.34
N LEU A 16 -2.46 -5.11 -2.71
CA LEU A 16 -1.91 -3.94 -3.41
C LEU A 16 -0.69 -4.31 -4.25
N VAL A 17 0.24 -5.12 -3.73
CA VAL A 17 1.43 -5.57 -4.47
C VAL A 17 1.06 -6.45 -5.66
N ILE A 18 0.07 -7.34 -5.52
CA ILE A 18 -0.38 -8.23 -6.61
C ILE A 18 -1.08 -7.44 -7.73
N TYR A 19 -1.96 -6.50 -7.39
CA TYR A 19 -2.75 -5.75 -8.36
C TYR A 19 -1.98 -4.57 -8.96
N GLU A 20 -1.08 -3.95 -8.20
CA GLU A 20 -0.28 -2.81 -8.64
C GLU A 20 1.20 -3.16 -8.79
N ARG A 21 1.52 -4.32 -9.38
CA ARG A 21 2.92 -4.71 -9.64
C ARG A 21 3.69 -3.61 -10.37
N HIS A 22 3.07 -2.95 -11.34
CA HIS A 22 3.69 -1.86 -12.09
C HIS A 22 4.06 -0.65 -11.23
N TYR A 23 3.32 -0.39 -10.15
CA TYR A 23 3.61 0.68 -9.20
C TYR A 23 4.86 0.36 -8.39
N PHE A 24 4.85 -0.78 -7.69
CA PHE A 24 5.93 -1.20 -6.80
C PHE A 24 7.22 -1.56 -7.54
N PHE A 25 7.10 -2.03 -8.78
CA PHE A 25 8.22 -2.38 -9.64
C PHE A 25 8.45 -1.36 -10.75
N SER A 26 7.92 -0.13 -10.65
CA SER A 26 8.07 0.94 -11.67
C SER A 26 9.54 1.18 -12.05
N LEU A 27 10.43 1.09 -11.07
CA LEU A 27 11.89 1.24 -11.22
C LEU A 27 12.57 0.01 -11.85
N CYS A 28 11.91 -1.14 -11.97
CA CYS A 28 12.38 -2.27 -12.78
C CYS A 28 12.15 -2.03 -14.29
N TYR A 29 11.29 -1.06 -14.65
CA TYR A 29 11.03 -0.65 -16.04
C TYR A 29 11.96 0.49 -16.51
N LYS A 30 12.89 0.96 -15.65
CA LYS A 30 13.59 2.25 -15.79
C LYS A 30 14.61 2.37 -16.92
N LYS A 31 14.67 1.42 -17.87
CA LYS A 31 15.35 1.67 -19.16
C LYS A 31 14.47 2.40 -20.18
N GLY A 32 13.33 2.99 -19.75
CA GLY A 32 12.42 3.73 -20.63
C GLY A 32 11.57 4.81 -19.95
N ALA A 33 12.00 5.36 -18.79
CA ALA A 33 11.26 6.44 -18.12
C ALA A 33 11.55 7.79 -18.80
N GLY A 34 10.80 8.09 -19.86
CA GLY A 34 10.80 9.34 -20.64
C GLY A 34 9.62 9.35 -21.64
N ILE A 35 9.48 10.43 -22.41
CA ILE A 35 8.40 10.65 -23.42
C ILE A 35 8.30 9.49 -24.44
N THR A 36 9.35 8.69 -24.57
CA THR A 36 9.39 7.45 -25.35
C THR A 36 9.19 6.26 -24.41
N THR A 37 7.95 5.86 -24.15
CA THR A 37 7.64 4.59 -23.49
C THR A 37 7.94 3.44 -24.44
N GLU A 38 9.20 3.05 -24.55
CA GLU A 38 9.54 1.75 -25.10
C GLU A 38 9.20 0.68 -24.06
N PHE A 39 8.47 -0.38 -24.47
CA PHE A 39 8.24 -1.54 -23.63
C PHE A 39 9.57 -2.28 -23.43
N VAL A 40 10.34 -1.85 -22.45
CA VAL A 40 11.61 -2.50 -22.11
C VAL A 40 11.32 -3.81 -21.35
N PRO A 41 12.02 -4.92 -21.68
CA PRO A 41 11.91 -6.15 -20.92
C PRO A 41 12.18 -5.92 -19.43
N PHE A 42 11.44 -6.63 -18.59
CA PHE A 42 11.54 -6.55 -17.14
C PHE A 42 12.92 -7.05 -16.68
N TYR A 43 13.77 -6.17 -16.15
CA TYR A 43 15.09 -6.53 -15.64
C TYR A 43 15.09 -6.53 -14.11
N PHE A 44 15.26 -7.73 -13.53
CA PHE A 44 15.52 -7.88 -12.11
C PHE A 44 16.99 -7.53 -11.81
N ASN A 45 17.25 -6.29 -11.42
CA ASN A 45 18.53 -5.87 -10.83
C ASN A 45 18.39 -5.68 -9.31
N SER A 46 19.48 -5.82 -8.56
CA SER A 46 19.54 -5.64 -7.11
C SER A 46 18.97 -4.27 -6.68
N GLU A 47 19.31 -3.21 -7.40
CA GLU A 47 18.79 -1.86 -7.18
C GLU A 47 17.26 -1.81 -7.26
N CYS A 48 16.64 -2.46 -8.25
CA CYS A 48 15.19 -2.48 -8.34
C CYS A 48 14.56 -3.20 -7.14
N PHE A 49 15.14 -4.31 -6.69
CA PHE A 49 14.63 -4.99 -5.50
C PHE A 49 14.69 -4.13 -4.25
N TYR A 50 15.79 -3.38 -4.04
CA TYR A 50 15.90 -2.45 -2.91
C TYR A 50 14.82 -1.37 -2.96
N TRP A 51 14.58 -0.77 -4.13
CA TRP A 51 13.55 0.25 -4.29
C TRP A 51 12.13 -0.29 -4.17
N ALA A 52 11.84 -1.46 -4.74
CA ALA A 52 10.55 -2.12 -4.61
C ALA A 52 10.27 -2.46 -3.14
N PHE A 53 11.26 -3.03 -2.44
CA PHE A 53 11.17 -3.31 -1.01
C PHE A 53 10.95 -2.05 -0.19
N PHE A 54 11.71 -0.98 -0.46
CA PHE A 54 11.53 0.32 0.19
C PHE A 54 10.10 0.85 -0.01
N THR A 55 9.57 0.79 -1.24
CA THR A 55 8.23 1.27 -1.56
C THR A 55 7.14 0.44 -0.86
N ILE A 56 7.31 -0.88 -0.79
CA ILE A 56 6.42 -1.78 -0.05
C ILE A 56 6.45 -1.45 1.44
N CYS A 57 7.64 -1.30 2.04
CA CYS A 57 7.80 -0.95 3.45
C CYS A 57 7.20 0.43 3.76
N ALA A 58 7.45 1.44 2.92
CA ALA A 58 6.90 2.77 3.08
C ALA A 58 5.36 2.74 2.99
N THR A 59 4.81 2.04 2.00
CA THR A 59 3.36 1.90 1.83
C THR A 59 2.72 1.17 3.01
N TYR A 60 3.37 0.13 3.54
CA TYR A 60 2.91 -0.56 4.74
C TYR A 60 2.93 0.34 5.98
N LEU A 61 3.97 1.16 6.17
CA LEU A 61 4.03 2.13 7.26
C LEU A 61 2.90 3.17 7.15
N ILE A 62 2.64 3.70 5.95
CA ILE A 62 1.53 4.63 5.73
C ILE A 62 0.20 3.94 6.05
N LEU A 63 -0.03 2.73 5.54
CA LEU A 63 -1.23 1.95 5.85
C LEU A 63 -1.38 1.78 7.37
N PHE A 64 -0.29 1.45 8.08
CA PHE A 64 -0.30 1.30 9.53
C PHE A 64 -0.71 2.60 10.24
N PHE A 65 -0.06 3.72 9.95
CA PHE A 65 -0.34 5.00 10.59
C PHE A 65 -1.77 5.50 10.30
N VAL A 66 -2.20 5.45 9.04
CA VAL A 66 -3.53 5.95 8.65
C VAL A 66 -4.64 5.07 9.23
N THR A 67 -4.47 3.75 9.24
CA THR A 67 -5.48 2.86 9.85
C THR A 67 -5.53 3.02 11.37
N GLU A 68 -4.40 3.23 12.05
CA GLU A 68 -4.40 3.49 13.50
C GLU A 68 -5.02 4.85 13.84
N LEU A 69 -4.74 5.88 13.03
CA LEU A 69 -5.40 7.18 13.13
C LEU A 69 -6.91 7.05 12.92
N GLY A 70 -7.35 6.31 11.90
CA GLY A 70 -8.76 6.04 11.63
C GLY A 70 -9.45 5.31 12.78
N ARG A 71 -8.76 4.39 13.46
CA ARG A 71 -9.26 3.74 14.68
C ARG A 71 -9.36 4.72 15.84
N TYR A 72 -8.35 5.55 16.05
CA TYR A 72 -8.38 6.54 17.11
C TYR A 72 -9.56 7.50 16.95
N LEU A 73 -9.73 8.04 15.73
CA LEU A 73 -10.84 8.93 15.38
C LEU A 73 -12.21 8.24 15.54
N SER A 74 -12.36 7.02 15.02
CA SER A 74 -13.63 6.29 15.16
C SER A 74 -13.95 5.90 16.60
N ALA A 75 -12.94 5.55 17.41
CA ALA A 75 -13.12 5.30 18.84
C ALA A 75 -13.58 6.56 19.59
N LEU A 76 -13.04 7.72 19.22
CA LEU A 76 -13.41 9.02 19.77
C LEU A 76 -14.85 9.40 19.40
N ILE A 77 -15.22 9.26 18.12
CA ILE A 77 -16.58 9.57 17.62
C ILE A 77 -17.63 8.65 18.25
N LEU A 78 -17.37 7.34 18.26
CA LEU A 78 -18.29 6.34 18.80
C LEU A 78 -18.27 6.29 20.34
N ARG A 79 -17.34 7.00 20.99
CA ARG A 79 -17.04 6.93 22.43
C ARG A 79 -16.87 5.48 22.93
N LYS A 80 -16.37 4.59 22.08
CA LYS A 80 -16.19 3.17 22.37
C LYS A 80 -14.71 2.84 22.47
N LYS A 81 -14.32 2.22 23.59
CA LYS A 81 -12.94 1.77 23.84
C LYS A 81 -12.50 0.63 22.90
N HIS A 82 -13.45 -0.19 22.44
CA HIS A 82 -13.20 -1.28 21.50
C HIS A 82 -14.06 -1.12 20.25
N LEU A 83 -13.40 -1.00 19.11
CA LEU A 83 -14.05 -0.99 17.81
C LEU A 83 -14.37 -2.42 17.37
N GLY A 84 -15.58 -2.62 16.87
CA GLY A 84 -16.01 -3.90 16.32
C GLY A 84 -15.20 -4.30 15.08
N PHE A 85 -15.17 -5.60 14.79
CA PHE A 85 -14.44 -6.17 13.66
C PHE A 85 -14.80 -5.51 12.31
N VAL A 86 -16.09 -5.26 12.09
CA VAL A 86 -16.60 -4.61 10.87
C VAL A 86 -15.96 -3.23 10.65
N VAL A 87 -15.82 -2.42 11.71
CA VAL A 87 -15.23 -1.08 11.59
C VAL A 87 -13.74 -1.16 11.20
N ASN A 88 -13.01 -2.11 11.78
CA ASN A 88 -11.60 -2.32 11.42
C ASN A 88 -11.46 -2.78 9.94
N ILE A 89 -12.34 -3.66 9.46
CA ILE A 89 -12.38 -4.04 8.04
C ILE A 89 -12.60 -2.81 7.16
N THR A 90 -13.63 -2.01 7.46
CA THR A 90 -13.97 -0.83 6.66
C THR A 90 -12.81 0.17 6.61
N ILE A 91 -12.16 0.43 7.75
CA ILE A 91 -10.99 1.33 7.81
C ILE A 91 -9.87 0.82 6.91
N VAL A 92 -9.53 -0.48 6.98
CA VAL A 92 -8.47 -1.06 6.14
C VAL A 92 -8.83 -1.02 4.65
N ILE A 93 -10.08 -1.32 4.27
CA ILE A 93 -10.51 -1.25 2.88
C ILE A 93 -10.43 0.18 2.34
N VAL A 94 -10.99 1.14 3.07
CA VAL A 94 -11.01 2.55 2.65
C VAL A 94 -9.60 3.12 2.53
N THR A 95 -8.73 2.84 3.50
CA THR A 95 -7.33 3.29 3.45
C THR A 95 -6.55 2.65 2.32
N SER A 96 -6.75 1.36 2.07
CA SER A 96 -6.10 0.66 0.95
C SER A 96 -6.57 1.22 -0.39
N TYR A 97 -7.86 1.51 -0.53
CA TYR A 97 -8.44 2.13 -1.73
C TYR A 97 -7.91 3.56 -1.94
N LEU A 98 -7.75 4.33 -0.87
CA LEU A 98 -7.14 5.66 -0.93
C LEU A 98 -5.68 5.59 -1.43
N LEU A 99 -4.90 4.64 -0.90
CA LEU A 99 -3.51 4.42 -1.34
C LEU A 99 -3.43 4.00 -2.81
N TYR A 100 -4.34 3.14 -3.26
CA TYR A 100 -4.47 2.74 -4.67
C TYR A 100 -4.74 3.95 -5.59
N LEU A 101 -5.62 4.86 -5.19
CA LEU A 101 -5.92 6.07 -5.99
C LEU A 101 -4.78 7.08 -5.99
N LEU A 102 -4.13 7.27 -4.85
CA LEU A 102 -3.10 8.30 -4.67
C LEU A 102 -1.81 7.98 -5.42
N LYS A 103 -1.43 6.70 -5.55
CA LYS A 103 -0.16 6.26 -6.13
C LYS A 103 1.02 7.15 -5.69
N LEU A 104 1.17 7.37 -4.38
CA LEU A 104 2.13 8.35 -3.81
C LEU A 104 3.57 8.23 -4.31
N PHE A 105 3.98 7.05 -4.75
CA PHE A 105 5.33 6.72 -5.22
C PHE A 105 5.37 6.41 -6.73
N THR A 106 4.37 6.77 -7.53
CA THR A 106 4.51 6.73 -9.00
C THR A 106 5.59 7.72 -9.40
N LEU A 107 6.77 7.20 -9.77
CA LEU A 107 7.86 7.99 -10.34
C LEU A 107 7.64 8.37 -11.81
N VAL A 108 6.57 7.86 -12.44
CA VAL A 108 6.20 8.16 -13.82
C VAL A 108 4.93 9.01 -13.80
N THR A 109 5.11 10.30 -14.07
CA THR A 109 4.06 11.21 -14.56
C THR A 109 4.15 11.29 -16.07
#